data_AF-A0ABD5UI83-F1
#
_entry.id   AF-A0ABD5UI83-F1
#
_cell.length_a   1.000
_cell.length_b   1.000
_cell.length_c   1.000
_cell.angle_alpha   90.00
_cell.angle_beta   90.00
_cell.angle_gamma   90.00
#
_symmetry.space_group_name_H-M   'P 1'
#
loop_
_entity.id
_entity.type
_entity.pdbx_description
1 polymer ?
#
loop_
_entity_poly.entity_id
_entity_poly.type
_entity_poly.pdbx_seq_one_letter_code
_entity_poly.pdbx_strand_id
1 'polypeptide(L)'
;MSVQRPRPWYCWGHLVDEYKGTLREGGESLPMLRALKILRAIIVNIGVIAIVLYSIARGADPTFLGSFGLAILAAYNGVELLDYAALLQAYKEVQTGSDSGED
;
A
#
# COMPACT_ATOMS: atom_id res chain seq x y z
N MET A 1 -26.27 12.65 -13.93
CA MET A 1 -25.50 11.49 -13.43
C MET A 1 -24.05 11.74 -13.78
N SER A 2 -23.19 12.04 -12.81
CA SER A 2 -21.76 12.21 -13.07
C SER A 2 -21.19 10.87 -13.52
N VAL A 3 -20.52 10.84 -14.68
CA VAL A 3 -19.92 9.62 -15.22
C VAL A 3 -18.72 9.26 -14.35
N GLN A 4 -18.90 8.36 -13.39
CA GLN A 4 -17.79 7.78 -12.66
C GLN A 4 -16.98 6.92 -13.64
N ARG A 5 -15.76 7.35 -13.96
CA ARG A 5 -14.85 6.53 -14.76
C ARG A 5 -14.55 5.22 -14.01
N PRO A 6 -14.49 4.08 -14.70
CA PRO A 6 -14.15 2.81 -14.05
C PRO A 6 -12.76 2.93 -13.42
N ARG A 7 -12.66 2.60 -12.13
CA ARG A 7 -11.40 2.60 -11.38
C ARG A 7 -10.49 1.48 -11.89
N PRO A 8 -9.16 1.63 -11.83
CA PRO A 8 -8.25 0.54 -12.15
C PRO A 8 -8.50 -0.69 -11.26
N TRP A 9 -8.34 -1.89 -11.80
CA TRP A 9 -8.62 -3.15 -11.10
C TRP A 9 -7.82 -3.36 -9.81
N TYR A 10 -6.64 -2.74 -9.71
CA TYR A 10 -5.77 -2.80 -8.53
C TYR A 10 -6.15 -1.78 -7.45
N CYS A 11 -7.08 -0.86 -7.72
CA CYS A 11 -7.60 0.09 -6.75
C CYS A 11 -8.87 -0.45 -6.11
N TRP A 12 -8.80 -0.85 -4.84
CA TRP A 12 -9.95 -1.38 -4.13
C TRP A 12 -10.98 -0.29 -3.83
N GLY A 13 -12.19 -0.43 -4.38
CA GLY A 13 -13.21 0.60 -4.33
C GLY A 13 -13.54 1.10 -2.93
N HIS A 14 -13.74 0.19 -1.97
CA HIS A 14 -14.04 0.53 -0.58
C HIS A 14 -12.97 1.43 0.06
N LEU A 15 -11.69 1.09 -0.12
CA LEU A 15 -10.56 1.88 0.40
C LEU A 15 -10.49 3.26 -0.26
N VAL A 16 -10.74 3.34 -1.57
CA VAL A 16 -10.78 4.62 -2.29
C VAL A 16 -11.86 5.54 -1.70
N ASP A 17 -13.05 5.00 -1.42
CA ASP A 17 -14.16 5.78 -0.89
C ASP A 17 -13.93 6.22 0.56
N GLU A 18 -13.34 5.35 1.38
CA GLU A 18 -12.91 5.67 2.76
C GLU A 18 -11.89 6.83 2.75
N TYR A 19 -10.86 6.74 1.91
CA TYR A 19 -9.87 7.80 1.77
C TYR A 19 -10.44 9.11 1.24
N LYS A 20 -11.44 9.07 0.35
CA LYS A 20 -12.15 10.27 -0.09
C LYS A 20 -12.90 10.94 1.06
N GLY A 21 -13.51 10.16 1.96
CA GLY A 21 -14.12 10.67 3.19
C GLY A 21 -13.11 11.41 4.05
N THR A 22 -11.99 10.77 4.37
CA THR A 22 -10.90 11.37 5.16
C THR A 22 -10.33 12.64 4.53
N LEU A 23 -10.16 12.65 3.20
CA LEU A 23 -9.64 13.82 2.48
C LEU A 23 -10.62 15.00 2.47
N ARG A 24 -11.93 14.76 2.51
CA ARG A 24 -12.97 15.80 2.50
C ARG A 24 -13.24 16.41 3.87
N GLU A 25 -13.05 15.63 4.93
CA GLU A 25 -13.29 16.07 6.33
C GLU A 25 -12.14 16.89 6.93
N GLY A 26 -11.05 17.13 6.17
CA GLY A 26 -10.04 18.13 6.51
C GLY A 26 -9.16 17.81 7.73
N GLY A 27 -9.05 16.55 8.14
CA GLY A 27 -8.45 16.21 9.45
C GLY A 27 -7.47 15.04 9.44
N GLU A 28 -6.19 15.40 9.53
CA GLU A 28 -5.07 14.65 10.16
C GLU A 28 -4.27 13.59 9.36
N SER A 29 -2.95 13.85 9.32
CA SER A 29 -1.77 12.98 9.17
C SER A 29 -1.83 11.66 8.37
N LEU A 30 -2.57 11.59 7.25
CA LEU A 30 -2.35 10.57 6.21
C LEU A 30 -0.85 10.29 5.88
N PRO A 31 0.07 11.28 5.87
CA PRO A 31 1.50 11.00 5.68
C PRO A 31 2.16 10.22 6.83
N MET A 32 1.72 10.36 8.09
CA MET A 32 2.36 9.73 9.25
C MET A 32 2.02 8.23 9.35
N LEU A 33 0.77 7.86 9.08
CA LEU A 33 0.36 6.45 8.93
C LEU A 33 1.11 5.76 7.78
N ARG A 34 1.32 6.47 6.66
CA ARG A 34 2.13 5.99 5.54
C ARG A 34 3.60 5.81 5.90
N ALA A 35 4.21 6.79 6.57
CA ALA A 35 5.62 6.72 6.97
C ALA A 35 5.87 5.55 7.94
N LEU A 36 4.97 5.30 8.89
CA LEU A 36 5.07 4.17 9.81
C LEU A 36 4.87 2.82 9.10
N LYS A 37 3.99 2.73 8.11
CA LYS A 37 3.82 1.53 7.27
C LYS A 37 5.10 1.24 6.47
N ILE A 38 5.63 2.23 5.76
CA ILE A 38 6.88 2.10 5.00
C ILE A 38 8.05 1.72 5.91
N LEU A 39 8.17 2.36 7.08
CA LEU A 39 9.19 2.04 8.06
C LEU A 39 9.04 0.59 8.56
N ARG A 40 7.81 0.14 8.83
CA ARG A 40 7.51 -1.23 9.23
C ARG A 40 7.89 -2.23 8.13
N ALA A 41 7.58 -1.94 6.86
CA ALA A 41 8.01 -2.79 5.74
C ALA A 41 9.53 -2.86 5.62
N ILE A 42 10.25 -1.74 5.77
CA ILE A 42 11.73 -1.73 5.74
C ILE A 42 12.30 -2.60 6.87
N ILE A 43 11.84 -2.41 8.11
CA ILE A 43 12.31 -3.19 9.27
C ILE A 43 12.00 -4.67 9.10
N VAL A 44 10.78 -5.02 8.68
CA VAL A 44 10.37 -6.42 8.48
C VAL A 44 11.18 -7.07 7.36
N ASN A 45 11.37 -6.37 6.23
CA ASN A 45 12.15 -6.90 5.10
C ASN A 45 13.62 -7.15 5.50
N ILE A 46 14.25 -6.22 6.23
CA ILE A 46 15.63 -6.42 6.74
C ILE A 46 15.67 -7.61 7.71
N GLY A 47 14.70 -7.72 8.61
CA GLY A 47 14.61 -8.83 9.55
C GLY A 47 14.45 -10.18 8.85
N VAL A 48 13.57 -10.28 7.86
CA VAL A 48 13.35 -11.50 7.07
C VAL A 48 14.62 -11.87 6.30
N ILE A 49 15.28 -10.92 5.65
CA ILE A 49 16.53 -11.16 4.93
C ILE A 49 17.61 -11.67 5.90
N ALA A 50 17.78 -11.03 7.06
CA ALA A 50 18.76 -11.43 8.06
C ALA A 50 18.48 -12.85 8.61
N ILE A 51 17.22 -13.17 8.89
CA ILE A 51 16.81 -14.51 9.36
C ILE A 51 17.08 -15.56 8.28
N VAL A 52 16.70 -15.30 7.03
CA VAL A 52 16.93 -16.23 5.91
C VAL A 52 18.42 -16.50 5.72
N LEU A 53 19.25 -15.45 5.67
CA LEU A 53 20.70 -15.59 5.53
C LEU A 53 21.33 -16.33 6.72
N TYR A 54 20.90 -16.01 7.94
CA TYR A 54 21.38 -16.69 9.15
C TYR A 54 21.01 -18.19 9.15
N SER A 55 19.77 -18.52 8.79
CA SER A 55 19.31 -19.90 8.71
C SER A 55 20.04 -20.69 7.62
N ILE A 56 20.27 -20.11 6.44
CA ILE A 56 21.08 -20.73 5.38
C ILE A 56 22.50 -20.98 5.88
N ALA A 57 23.12 -20.02 6.57
CA ALA A 57 24.44 -20.20 7.18
C ALA A 57 24.49 -21.31 8.25
N ARG A 58 23.35 -21.65 8.85
CA ARG A 58 23.18 -22.76 9.81
C ARG A 58 22.78 -24.09 9.16
N GLY A 59 22.75 -24.16 7.83
CA GLY A 59 22.48 -25.37 7.06
C GLY A 59 21.00 -25.59 6.70
N ALA A 60 20.16 -24.56 6.79
CA ALA A 60 18.78 -24.65 6.31
C ALA A 60 18.73 -24.70 4.77
N ASP A 61 17.71 -25.35 4.22
CA ASP A 61 17.49 -25.44 2.78
C ASP A 61 17.28 -24.04 2.17
N PRO A 62 18.21 -23.56 1.33
CA PRO A 62 18.15 -22.23 0.74
C PRO A 62 17.02 -22.08 -0.27
N THR A 63 16.56 -23.16 -0.91
CA THR A 63 15.46 -23.12 -1.87
C THR A 63 14.13 -22.92 -1.15
N PHE A 64 13.88 -23.68 -0.08
CA PHE A 64 12.67 -23.51 0.72
C PHE A 64 12.64 -22.15 1.43
N LEU A 65 13.73 -21.76 2.11
CA LEU A 65 13.77 -20.48 2.83
C LEU A 65 13.80 -19.28 1.88
N GLY A 66 14.50 -19.38 0.75
CA GLY A 66 14.56 -18.32 -0.24
C GLY A 66 13.19 -18.07 -0.86
N SER A 67 12.50 -19.13 -1.29
CA SER A 67 11.16 -19.01 -1.88
C SER A 67 10.13 -18.50 -0.88
N PHE A 68 10.16 -19.00 0.36
CA PHE A 68 9.26 -18.54 1.44
C PHE A 68 9.52 -17.08 1.85
N GLY A 69 10.80 -16.69 2.00
CA GLY A 69 11.17 -15.31 2.30
C GLY A 69 10.75 -14.34 1.20
N LEU A 70 10.90 -14.73 -0.07
CA LEU A 70 10.47 -13.93 -1.22
C LEU A 70 8.94 -13.81 -1.26
N ALA A 71 8.20 -14.87 -0.94
CA ALA A 71 6.74 -14.85 -0.84
C ALA A 71 6.25 -13.88 0.26
N ILE A 72 6.89 -13.90 1.43
CA ILE A 72 6.60 -12.94 2.52
C ILE A 72 6.88 -11.51 2.07
N LEU A 73 8.03 -11.28 1.44
CA LEU A 73 8.39 -9.96 0.91
C LEU A 73 7.33 -9.47 -0.09
N ALA A 74 6.95 -10.31 -1.06
CA ALA A 74 5.97 -9.96 -2.07
C ALA A 74 4.59 -9.67 -1.46
N ALA A 75 4.14 -10.48 -0.51
CA ALA A 75 2.86 -10.27 0.18
C ALA A 75 2.85 -8.95 0.96
N TYR A 76 3.91 -8.69 1.73
CA TYR A 76 3.99 -7.51 2.58
C TYR A 76 4.04 -6.21 1.76
N ASN A 77 4.95 -6.15 0.78
CA ASN A 77 5.08 -4.99 -0.11
C ASN A 77 3.86 -4.82 -1.02
N GLY A 78 3.21 -5.92 -1.43
CA GLY A 78 2.02 -5.90 -2.29
C GLY A 78 0.82 -5.26 -1.60
N VAL A 79 0.55 -5.60 -0.34
CA VAL A 79 -0.56 -5.00 0.43
C VAL A 79 -0.40 -3.50 0.56
N GLU A 80 0.81 -3.03 0.89
CA GLU A 80 1.08 -1.59 1.02
C GLU A 80 0.99 -0.84 -0.32
N LEU A 81 1.42 -1.47 -1.42
CA LEU A 81 1.30 -0.90 -2.75
C LEU A 81 -0.16 -0.70 -3.17
N LEU A 82 -1.02 -1.68 -2.89
CA LEU A 82 -2.46 -1.60 -3.20
C LEU A 82 -3.15 -0.50 -2.38
N ASP A 83 -2.78 -0.39 -1.09
CA ASP A 83 -3.25 0.65 -0.19
C ASP A 83 -2.85 2.06 -0.69
N TYR A 84 -1.60 2.20 -1.12
CA TYR A 84 -1.09 3.44 -1.69
C TYR A 84 -1.80 3.81 -3.00
N ALA A 85 -2.05 2.84 -3.87
CA ALA A 85 -2.77 3.03 -5.13
C ALA A 85 -4.22 3.50 -4.90
N ALA A 86 -4.92 2.91 -3.92
CA ALA A 86 -6.27 3.32 -3.54
C ALA A 86 -6.31 4.78 -3.08
N LEU A 87 -5.36 5.20 -2.24
CA LEU A 87 -5.30 6.58 -1.76
C LEU A 87 -4.90 7.57 -2.88
N LEU A 88 -3.99 7.21 -3.78
CA LEU A 88 -3.71 8.04 -4.96
C LEU A 88 -4.94 8.22 -5.87
N GLN A 89 -5.72 7.16 -6.05
CA GLN A 89 -6.97 7.22 -6.80
C GLN A 89 -8.01 8.11 -6.10
N ALA A 90 -8.14 7.99 -4.79
CA ALA A 90 -9.00 8.84 -3.97
C ALA A 90 -8.64 10.33 -4.12
N TYR A 91 -7.35 10.66 -4.04
CA TYR A 91 -6.85 12.01 -4.22
C TYR A 91 -7.21 12.58 -5.59
N LYS A 92 -6.99 11.81 -6.68
CA LYS A 92 -7.37 12.23 -8.04
C LYS A 92 -8.87 12.49 -8.15
N GLU A 93 -9.70 11.63 -7.58
CA GLU A 93 -11.15 11.78 -7.64
C GLU A 93 -11.68 12.98 -6.85
N VAL A 94 -11.06 13.32 -5.72
CA VAL A 94 -11.40 14.55 -4.98
C VAL A 94 -11.00 15.78 -5.80
N GLN A 95 -9.78 15.80 -6.35
CA GLN A 95 -9.28 16.94 -7.12
C GLN A 95 -10.09 17.20 -8.40
N THR A 96 -10.39 16.17 -9.20
CA THR A 96 -11.24 16.32 -10.40
C THR A 96 -12.67 16.72 -10.06
N GLY A 97 -13.20 16.25 -8.91
CA GLY A 97 -14.53 16.64 -8.45
C GLY A 97 -14.65 18.10 -8.00
N SER A 98 -13.55 18.69 -7.51
CA SER A 98 -13.49 20.12 -7.14
C SER A 98 -13.39 21.02 -8.38
N ASP A 99 -12.65 20.60 -9.41
CA ASP A 99 -12.40 21.37 -10.63
C ASP A 99 -13.63 21.47 -11.56
N SER A 100 -14.65 20.63 -11.34
CA SER A 100 -15.88 20.57 -12.16
C SER A 100 -17.06 21.37 -11.56
N GLY A 101 -16.83 22.15 -10.49
CA GLY A 101 -17.86 22.84 -9.70
C GLY A 101 -17.89 24.37 -9.84
N GLU A 102 -17.02 24.95 -10.68
CA GLU A 102 -17.02 26.38 -11.03
C GLU A 102 -17.48 26.53 -12.49
N ASP A 103 -18.80 26.58 -12.70
CA ASP A 103 -19.47 27.17 -13.89
C ASP A 103 -20.92 27.54 -13.53
#